data_AF-A0A2S4ZA45-F1
#
_entry.id   AF-A0A2S4ZA45-F1
#
_cell.length_a   1.000
_cell.length_b   1.000
_cell.length_c   1.000
_cell.angle_alpha   90.00
_cell.angle_beta   90.00
_cell.angle_gamma   90.00
#
_symmetry.space_group_name_H-M   'P 1'
#
loop_
_entity.id
_entity.type
_entity.pdbx_description
1 polymer ?
#
loop_
_entity_poly.entity_id
_entity_poly.type
_entity_poly.pdbx_seq_one_letter_code
_entity_poly.pdbx_strand_id
1 'polypeptide(L)'
;MPAYQRTALTLLAAAVTATTLATATTASAATTASAAKYRCTTSSASVDNPAYSGPLSDNYNFNVSLCAKRSGGYIYAYANVKFEGPVWYVNQTDVLDAARFHLQIKKSVAGTDPVVKSANYTGLEYKLEHGNTWGNGSYKTGTITYRAGSGKYLADGFIQLDWNNDGKGYRNTYFNASPTV
;
A
#
# COMPACT_ATOMS: atom_id res chain seq x y z
N MET A 1 -3.16 66.02 -51.38
CA MET A 1 -2.18 65.67 -50.34
C MET A 1 -0.80 65.59 -51.00
N PRO A 2 0.27 66.06 -50.33
CA PRO A 2 1.52 66.50 -50.96
C PRO A 2 2.51 65.36 -51.29
N ALA A 3 3.56 65.78 -52.00
CA ALA A 3 4.56 65.02 -52.74
C ALA A 3 5.85 64.67 -51.94
N TYR A 4 6.82 64.15 -52.70
CA TYR A 4 8.28 63.96 -52.47
C TYR A 4 8.74 62.58 -51.99
N GLN A 5 9.38 61.76 -52.82
CA GLN A 5 10.75 61.77 -53.40
C GLN A 5 11.80 61.08 -52.51
N ARG A 6 12.35 59.99 -53.07
CA ARG A 6 13.75 59.49 -53.07
C ARG A 6 14.60 59.69 -51.81
N THR A 7 15.31 58.63 -51.38
CA THR A 7 16.73 58.35 -51.71
C THR A 7 17.30 57.37 -50.66
N ALA A 8 18.04 56.36 -51.13
CA ALA A 8 18.83 55.45 -50.30
C ALA A 8 20.13 56.12 -49.82
N LEU A 9 20.60 55.85 -48.60
CA LEU A 9 22.03 55.93 -48.27
C LEU A 9 22.40 55.22 -46.94
N THR A 10 23.11 54.11 -47.13
CA THR A 10 24.41 53.70 -46.55
C THR A 10 24.86 54.12 -45.14
N LEU A 11 25.38 53.08 -44.44
CA LEU A 11 26.49 53.05 -43.47
C LEU A 11 26.33 53.72 -42.09
N LEU A 12 26.52 52.91 -41.04
CA LEU A 12 27.58 53.11 -40.04
C LEU A 12 27.71 51.88 -39.15
N ALA A 13 28.89 51.27 -39.18
CA ALA A 13 29.31 50.29 -38.21
C ALA A 13 29.50 50.97 -36.85
N ALA A 14 28.81 50.46 -35.83
CA ALA A 14 29.11 50.77 -34.43
C ALA A 14 29.56 49.47 -33.76
N ALA A 15 30.87 49.35 -33.55
CA ALA A 15 31.43 48.40 -32.61
C ALA A 15 31.02 48.86 -31.21
N VAL A 16 30.14 48.10 -30.56
CA VAL A 16 29.88 48.22 -29.12
C VAL A 16 30.41 46.94 -28.49
N THR A 17 31.55 47.08 -27.84
CA THR A 17 32.03 46.17 -26.81
C THR A 17 30.98 46.10 -25.69
N ALA A 18 30.20 45.02 -25.69
CA ALA A 18 29.30 44.69 -24.60
C ALA A 18 29.84 43.46 -23.87
N THR A 19 30.36 43.71 -22.69
CA THR A 19 30.67 42.77 -21.62
C THR A 19 29.48 41.84 -21.37
N THR A 20 29.51 40.61 -21.91
CA THR A 20 28.56 39.58 -21.52
C THR A 20 29.02 38.94 -20.22
N LEU A 21 28.31 39.29 -19.15
CA LEU A 21 28.26 38.60 -17.86
C LEU A 21 28.36 37.08 -18.06
N ALA A 22 29.32 36.46 -17.37
CA ALA A 22 29.33 35.03 -17.12
C ALA A 22 28.00 34.65 -16.46
N THR A 23 27.06 34.13 -17.25
CA THR A 23 25.84 33.55 -16.74
C THR A 23 26.24 32.20 -16.16
N ALA A 24 26.49 32.17 -14.86
CA ALA A 24 26.59 30.92 -14.12
C ALA A 24 25.22 30.24 -14.23
N THR A 25 25.08 29.38 -15.23
CA THR A 25 24.02 28.36 -15.25
C THR A 25 24.30 27.45 -14.07
N THR A 26 23.72 27.79 -12.92
CA THR A 26 23.47 26.82 -11.87
C THR A 26 22.51 25.81 -12.47
N ALA A 27 23.08 24.77 -13.09
CA ALA A 27 22.38 23.55 -13.39
C ALA A 27 21.79 23.09 -12.06
N SER A 28 20.51 23.41 -11.86
CA SER A 28 19.71 22.86 -10.78
C SER A 28 19.75 21.37 -11.03
N ALA A 29 20.59 20.65 -10.30
CA ALA A 29 20.60 19.21 -10.31
C ALA A 29 19.17 18.80 -9.97
N ALA A 30 18.42 18.38 -10.99
CA ALA A 30 17.13 17.75 -10.80
C ALA A 30 17.44 16.49 -9.99
N THR A 31 17.27 16.57 -8.68
CA THR A 31 17.19 15.40 -7.83
C THR A 31 16.01 14.63 -8.37
N THR A 32 16.29 13.60 -9.17
CA THR A 32 15.32 12.61 -9.60
C THR A 32 14.57 12.19 -8.34
N ALA A 33 13.31 12.61 -8.22
CA ALA A 33 12.50 12.29 -7.06
C ALA A 33 12.53 10.77 -6.90
N SER A 34 13.13 10.30 -5.80
CA SER A 34 13.21 8.87 -5.50
C SER A 34 11.80 8.30 -5.63
N ALA A 35 11.61 7.34 -6.56
CA ALA A 35 10.31 6.74 -6.78
C ALA A 35 9.79 6.24 -5.43
N ALA A 36 8.66 6.79 -4.97
CA ALA A 36 8.13 6.49 -3.66
C ALA A 36 8.03 4.97 -3.48
N LYS A 37 8.74 4.42 -2.49
CA LYS A 37 8.74 2.99 -2.18
C LYS A 37 7.68 2.69 -1.12
N TYR A 38 7.12 1.50 -1.16
CA TYR A 38 6.29 1.02 -0.06
C TYR A 38 7.14 0.83 1.19
N ARG A 39 6.63 1.29 2.32
CA ARG A 39 7.14 0.99 3.66
C ARG A 39 6.23 -0.07 4.27
N CYS A 40 6.82 -1.17 4.69
CA CYS A 40 6.07 -2.31 5.19
C CYS A 40 6.51 -2.71 6.59
N THR A 41 5.56 -3.16 7.41
CA THR A 41 5.83 -3.90 8.64
C THR A 41 5.29 -5.30 8.47
N THR A 42 6.07 -6.30 8.89
CA THR A 42 5.63 -7.69 8.93
C THR A 42 5.45 -8.11 10.37
N SER A 43 4.34 -8.79 10.66
CA SER A 43 4.04 -9.37 11.98
C SER A 43 3.32 -10.69 11.84
N SER A 44 3.40 -11.52 12.87
CA SER A 44 2.88 -12.88 12.86
C SER A 44 1.88 -13.12 13.97
N ALA A 45 0.94 -14.03 13.71
CA ALA A 45 -0.01 -14.52 14.71
C ALA A 45 -0.34 -15.98 14.42
N SER A 46 -0.55 -16.77 15.46
CA SER A 46 -1.10 -18.13 15.35
C SER A 46 -2.57 -18.08 15.75
N VAL A 47 -3.45 -18.71 14.98
CA VAL A 47 -4.89 -18.72 15.21
C VAL A 47 -5.39 -20.15 15.20
N ASP A 48 -5.93 -20.56 16.34
CA ASP A 48 -6.53 -21.86 16.63
C ASP A 48 -7.93 -22.00 16.03
N ASN A 49 -8.33 -23.23 15.64
CA ASN A 49 -9.71 -23.53 15.29
C ASN A 49 -10.49 -23.89 16.57
N PRO A 50 -11.30 -22.96 17.10
CA PRO A 50 -12.01 -23.18 18.36
C PRO A 50 -13.05 -24.32 18.30
N ALA A 51 -13.47 -24.74 17.12
CA ALA A 51 -14.42 -25.84 16.93
C ALA A 51 -13.72 -27.22 16.93
N TYR A 52 -12.40 -27.25 16.80
CA TYR A 52 -11.64 -28.50 16.77
C TYR A 52 -11.17 -28.89 18.19
N SER A 53 -11.38 -30.16 18.55
CA SER A 53 -10.96 -30.73 19.84
C SER A 53 -10.17 -32.04 19.69
N GLY A 54 -9.75 -32.35 18.46
CA GLY A 54 -8.96 -33.55 18.18
C GLY A 54 -7.48 -33.40 18.55
N PRO A 55 -6.69 -34.47 18.36
CA PRO A 55 -5.29 -34.51 18.82
C PRO A 55 -4.29 -33.85 17.85
N LEU A 56 -4.70 -33.45 16.65
CA LEU A 56 -3.81 -32.86 15.64
C LEU A 56 -3.74 -31.34 15.79
N SER A 57 -2.65 -30.71 15.30
CA SER A 57 -2.62 -29.25 15.21
C SER A 57 -3.57 -28.76 14.12
N ASP A 58 -4.29 -27.70 14.45
CA ASP A 58 -5.39 -27.09 13.72
C ASP A 58 -5.17 -25.57 13.50
N ASN A 59 -4.03 -25.04 13.94
CA ASN A 59 -3.72 -23.62 13.87
C ASN A 59 -3.31 -23.19 12.46
N TYR A 60 -3.80 -22.02 12.04
CA TYR A 60 -3.15 -21.25 10.99
C TYR A 60 -2.09 -20.32 11.60
N ASN A 61 -0.86 -20.43 11.11
CA ASN A 61 0.22 -19.49 11.42
C ASN A 61 0.30 -18.45 10.31
N PHE A 62 -0.04 -17.20 10.63
CA PHE A 62 -0.02 -16.09 9.70
C PHE A 62 1.27 -15.27 9.83
N ASN A 63 1.76 -14.80 8.70
CA ASN A 63 2.77 -13.77 8.57
C ASN A 63 2.24 -12.70 7.62
N VAL A 64 1.87 -11.54 8.17
CA VAL A 64 1.20 -10.46 7.44
C VAL A 64 2.12 -9.27 7.31
N SER A 65 2.32 -8.83 6.07
CA SER A 65 3.02 -7.59 5.73
C SER A 65 2.02 -6.51 5.32
N LEU A 66 1.90 -5.47 6.15
CA LEU A 66 1.10 -4.28 5.86
C LEU A 66 1.99 -3.19 5.27
N CYS A 67 1.63 -2.70 4.09
CA CYS A 67 2.47 -1.80 3.30
C CYS A 67 1.73 -0.51 2.95
N ALA A 68 2.38 0.63 3.18
CA ALA A 68 1.89 1.95 2.77
C ALA A 68 2.90 2.69 1.89
N LYS A 69 2.41 3.52 0.97
CA LYS A 69 3.21 4.43 0.14
C LYS A 69 2.47 5.74 -0.05
N ARG A 70 3.18 6.87 0.02
CA ARG A 70 2.68 8.17 -0.42
C ARG A 70 3.25 8.53 -1.80
N SER A 71 2.40 8.85 -2.77
CA SER A 71 2.83 9.27 -4.10
C SER A 71 1.75 10.11 -4.79
N GLY A 72 2.14 11.22 -5.44
CA GLY A 72 1.22 12.05 -6.21
C GLY A 72 0.05 12.65 -5.41
N GLY A 73 0.23 12.89 -4.10
CA GLY A 73 -0.84 13.39 -3.22
C GLY A 73 -1.80 12.30 -2.71
N TYR A 74 -1.50 11.02 -2.95
CA TYR A 74 -2.30 9.88 -2.50
C TYR A 74 -1.51 8.96 -1.58
N ILE A 75 -2.24 8.27 -0.70
CA ILE A 75 -1.77 7.12 0.06
C ILE A 75 -2.28 5.86 -0.61
N TYR A 76 -1.40 4.90 -0.79
CA TYR A 76 -1.69 3.57 -1.31
C TYR A 76 -1.36 2.56 -0.23
N ALA A 77 -2.28 1.65 0.06
CA ALA A 77 -2.07 0.59 1.03
C ALA A 77 -2.49 -0.77 0.48
N TYR A 78 -1.74 -1.81 0.81
CA TYR A 78 -2.09 -3.21 0.57
C TYR A 78 -1.54 -4.09 1.70
N ALA A 79 -2.05 -5.32 1.80
CA ALA A 79 -1.50 -6.36 2.65
C ALA A 79 -1.04 -7.57 1.83
N ASN A 80 0.00 -8.25 2.32
CA ASN A 80 0.44 -9.55 1.85
C ASN A 80 0.38 -10.52 3.03
N VAL A 81 -0.41 -11.57 2.90
CA VAL A 81 -0.63 -12.61 3.90
C VAL A 81 0.09 -13.86 3.41
N LYS A 82 1.03 -14.36 4.20
CA LYS A 82 1.52 -15.73 4.10
C LYS A 82 0.92 -16.53 5.23
N PHE A 83 0.61 -17.79 4.97
CA PHE A 83 0.07 -18.67 5.99
C PHE A 83 0.65 -20.07 5.87
N GLU A 84 0.74 -20.72 7.02
CA GLU A 84 1.01 -22.14 7.17
C GLU A 84 -0.19 -22.72 7.92
N GLY A 85 -0.93 -23.60 7.27
CA GLY A 85 -2.07 -24.28 7.84
C GLY A 85 -1.81 -25.77 8.00
N PRO A 86 -2.72 -26.48 8.70
CA PRO A 86 -2.65 -27.92 8.79
C PRO A 86 -2.80 -28.58 7.41
N VAL A 87 -1.92 -29.56 7.11
CA VAL A 87 -1.94 -30.31 5.84
C VAL A 87 -3.30 -30.97 5.58
N TRP A 88 -4.01 -31.34 6.64
CA TRP A 88 -5.31 -32.00 6.56
C TRP A 88 -6.49 -31.06 6.31
N TYR A 89 -6.28 -29.74 6.33
CA TYR A 89 -7.24 -28.75 5.83
C TYR A 89 -7.18 -28.56 4.31
N VAL A 90 -6.15 -29.09 3.63
CA VAL A 90 -6.00 -28.92 2.18
C VAL A 90 -7.18 -29.56 1.45
N ASN A 91 -7.89 -28.74 0.68
CA ASN A 91 -9.12 -29.03 -0.05
C ASN A 91 -10.33 -29.42 0.83
N GLN A 92 -10.31 -29.08 2.12
CA GLN A 92 -11.51 -29.11 2.96
C GLN A 92 -12.24 -27.78 2.81
N THR A 93 -13.47 -27.80 2.30
CA THR A 93 -14.27 -26.60 2.03
C THR A 93 -15.28 -26.30 3.15
N ASP A 94 -15.08 -26.91 4.32
CA ASP A 94 -15.95 -26.84 5.48
C ASP A 94 -15.16 -26.50 6.75
N VAL A 95 -13.96 -25.91 6.60
CA VAL A 95 -13.16 -25.46 7.75
C VAL A 95 -13.59 -24.06 8.17
N LEU A 96 -13.81 -23.18 7.19
CA LEU A 96 -14.22 -21.80 7.39
C LEU A 96 -15.58 -21.56 6.72
N ASP A 97 -16.53 -20.97 7.44
CA ASP A 97 -17.76 -20.45 6.84
C ASP A 97 -17.47 -19.21 5.99
N ALA A 98 -16.47 -18.43 6.41
CA ALA A 98 -15.93 -17.31 5.66
C ALA A 98 -14.56 -16.85 6.15
N ALA A 99 -13.75 -16.28 5.27
CA ALA A 99 -12.57 -15.53 5.68
C ALA A 99 -12.20 -14.37 4.75
N ARG A 100 -11.72 -13.28 5.35
CA ARG A 100 -11.36 -12.05 4.64
C ARG A 100 -10.25 -11.27 5.34
N PHE A 101 -9.59 -10.41 4.58
CA PHE A 101 -8.69 -9.40 5.14
C PHE A 101 -9.39 -8.04 5.18
N HIS A 102 -9.43 -7.41 6.36
CA HIS A 102 -9.90 -6.03 6.52
C HIS A 102 -8.71 -5.08 6.47
N LEU A 103 -8.57 -4.33 5.38
CA LEU A 103 -7.48 -3.38 5.18
C LEU A 103 -7.95 -1.95 5.46
N GLN A 104 -7.10 -1.17 6.13
CA GLN A 104 -7.37 0.22 6.52
C GLN A 104 -6.19 1.12 6.16
N ILE A 105 -6.50 2.37 5.81
CA ILE A 105 -5.57 3.51 5.89
C ILE A 105 -6.00 4.32 7.10
N LYS A 106 -5.04 4.60 8.00
CA LYS A 106 -5.26 5.49 9.14
C LYS A 106 -4.40 6.75 9.00
N LYS A 107 -4.91 7.87 9.52
CA LYS A 107 -4.13 9.11 9.66
C LYS A 107 -3.45 9.10 11.02
N SER A 108 -2.14 9.31 11.05
CA SER A 108 -1.38 9.35 12.29
C SER A 108 -1.61 10.69 13.00
N VAL A 109 -2.09 10.62 14.25
CA VAL A 109 -2.39 11.77 15.11
C VAL A 109 -1.92 11.52 16.54
N ALA A 110 -2.06 12.51 17.42
CA ALA A 110 -1.92 12.27 18.84
C ALA A 110 -3.12 11.44 19.34
N GLY A 111 -2.85 10.32 20.00
CA GLY A 111 -3.89 9.40 20.47
C GLY A 111 -4.22 8.30 19.46
N THR A 112 -5.51 7.96 19.33
CA THR A 112 -5.96 6.91 18.42
C THR A 112 -5.99 7.40 16.98
N ASP A 113 -5.29 6.69 16.10
CA ASP A 113 -5.27 6.99 14.67
C ASP A 113 -6.63 6.71 14.01
N PRO A 114 -7.34 7.74 13.48
CA PRO A 114 -8.63 7.52 12.84
C PRO A 114 -8.47 6.81 11.48
N VAL A 115 -9.40 5.90 11.20
CA VAL A 115 -9.55 5.25 9.88
C VAL A 115 -10.10 6.27 8.89
N VAL A 116 -9.38 6.50 7.78
CA VAL A 116 -9.79 7.42 6.71
C VAL A 116 -10.25 6.68 5.45
N LYS A 117 -9.86 5.42 5.29
CA LYS A 117 -10.32 4.54 4.23
C LYS A 117 -10.20 3.09 4.68
N SER A 118 -11.12 2.23 4.27
CA SER A 118 -11.02 0.79 4.48
C SER A 118 -11.63 0.01 3.32
N ALA A 119 -11.32 -1.28 3.25
CA ALA A 119 -11.98 -2.25 2.38
C ALA A 119 -11.89 -3.66 2.98
N ASN A 120 -12.91 -4.46 2.71
CA ASN A 120 -12.91 -5.90 2.96
C ASN A 120 -12.46 -6.61 1.68
N TYR A 121 -11.47 -7.47 1.79
CA TYR A 121 -10.97 -8.28 0.68
C TYR A 121 -11.30 -9.75 0.91
N THR A 122 -12.23 -10.25 0.10
CA THR A 122 -12.68 -11.65 0.09
C THR A 122 -11.73 -12.52 -0.74
N GLY A 123 -11.85 -13.84 -0.57
CA GLY A 123 -10.99 -14.83 -1.24
C GLY A 123 -9.79 -15.31 -0.42
N LEU A 124 -9.64 -14.82 0.82
CA LEU A 124 -8.67 -15.38 1.77
C LEU A 124 -9.07 -16.80 2.18
N GLU A 125 -10.37 -17.03 2.42
CA GLU A 125 -10.97 -18.35 2.70
C GLU A 125 -10.53 -19.42 1.71
N TYR A 126 -10.84 -19.20 0.43
CA TYR A 126 -10.43 -20.11 -0.63
C TYR A 126 -8.92 -20.40 -0.60
N LYS A 127 -8.08 -19.38 -0.34
CA LYS A 127 -6.64 -19.60 -0.24
C LYS A 127 -6.25 -20.45 0.97
N LEU A 128 -6.85 -20.22 2.12
CA LEU A 128 -6.59 -20.99 3.34
C LEU A 128 -6.93 -22.47 3.16
N GLU A 129 -8.09 -22.75 2.56
CA GLU A 129 -8.57 -24.11 2.32
C GLU A 129 -7.90 -24.79 1.12
N HIS A 130 -7.32 -24.01 0.20
CA HIS A 130 -6.64 -24.50 -1.00
C HIS A 130 -5.16 -24.11 -0.99
N GLY A 131 -4.51 -24.25 0.17
CA GLY A 131 -3.07 -24.22 0.28
C GLY A 131 -2.39 -25.26 -0.62
N ASN A 132 -1.06 -25.21 -0.69
CA ASN A 132 -0.30 -26.26 -1.36
C ASN A 132 -0.41 -27.60 -0.60
N THR A 133 0.27 -28.64 -1.07
CA THR A 133 0.28 -29.97 -0.45
C THR A 133 0.77 -30.01 1.01
N TRP A 134 1.33 -28.90 1.52
CA TRP A 134 1.78 -28.73 2.89
C TRP A 134 0.86 -27.84 3.73
N GLY A 135 -0.30 -27.42 3.20
CA GLY A 135 -1.20 -26.47 3.87
C GLY A 135 -0.74 -25.01 3.80
N ASN A 136 0.32 -24.72 3.04
CA ASN A 136 0.93 -23.39 2.99
C ASN A 136 0.42 -22.58 1.80
N GLY A 137 0.35 -21.27 1.95
CA GLY A 137 0.00 -20.42 0.83
C GLY A 137 0.23 -18.94 1.06
N SER A 138 -0.28 -18.15 0.12
CA SER A 138 -0.23 -16.70 0.20
C SER A 138 -1.45 -16.06 -0.44
N TYR A 139 -1.75 -14.86 0.03
CA TYR A 139 -2.83 -14.02 -0.44
C TYR A 139 -2.38 -12.56 -0.42
N LYS A 140 -2.69 -11.82 -1.48
CA LYS A 140 -2.41 -10.39 -1.57
C LYS A 140 -3.70 -9.65 -1.80
N THR A 141 -3.97 -8.63 -0.99
CA THR A 141 -5.14 -7.78 -1.20
C THR A 141 -4.98 -6.93 -2.45
N GLY A 142 -6.09 -6.35 -2.92
CA GLY A 142 -6.02 -5.15 -3.75
C GLY A 142 -5.36 -3.98 -3.01
N THR A 143 -5.11 -2.88 -3.74
CA THR A 143 -4.58 -1.65 -3.16
C THR A 143 -5.72 -0.68 -2.91
N ILE A 144 -5.94 -0.27 -1.66
CA ILE A 144 -6.82 0.88 -1.37
C ILE A 144 -6.04 2.18 -1.52
N THR A 145 -6.74 3.20 -2.01
CA THR A 145 -6.16 4.53 -2.28
C THR A 145 -6.97 5.62 -1.59
N TYR A 146 -6.28 6.62 -1.04
CA TYR A 146 -6.87 7.77 -0.36
C TYR A 146 -6.15 9.07 -0.73
N ARG A 147 -6.91 10.15 -1.03
CA ARG A 147 -6.32 11.47 -1.30
C ARG A 147 -5.85 12.11 0.00
N ALA A 148 -4.54 12.23 0.17
CA ALA A 148 -3.97 12.75 1.40
C ALA A 148 -3.98 14.27 1.47
N GLY A 149 -4.40 14.80 2.63
CA GLY A 149 -4.05 16.16 3.04
C GLY A 149 -2.63 16.23 3.61
N SER A 150 -2.34 17.30 4.35
CA SER A 150 -1.15 17.36 5.21
C SER A 150 -1.23 16.28 6.30
N GLY A 151 -0.06 15.77 6.70
CA GLY A 151 0.06 14.76 7.75
C GLY A 151 0.60 13.42 7.27
N LYS A 152 0.77 12.53 8.23
CA LYS A 152 1.33 11.19 8.10
C LYS A 152 0.22 10.15 8.08
N TYR A 153 0.39 9.11 7.27
CA TYR A 153 -0.60 8.04 7.15
C TYR A 153 0.08 6.68 7.23
N LEU A 154 -0.67 5.64 7.62
CA LEU A 154 -0.17 4.27 7.68
C LEU A 154 -1.22 3.29 7.16
N ALA A 155 -0.77 2.08 6.80
CA ALA A 155 -1.62 0.94 6.54
C ALA A 155 -1.80 0.15 7.84
N ASP A 156 -3.04 -0.24 8.12
CA ASP A 156 -3.41 -1.09 9.25
C ASP A 156 -4.40 -2.16 8.75
N GLY A 157 -4.63 -3.21 9.51
CA GLY A 157 -5.58 -4.22 9.15
C GLY A 157 -5.56 -5.46 10.04
N PHE A 158 -6.52 -6.33 9.76
CA PHE A 158 -6.70 -7.57 10.50
C PHE A 158 -7.30 -8.66 9.60
N ILE A 159 -7.01 -9.91 9.93
CA ILE A 159 -7.69 -11.06 9.35
C ILE A 159 -9.00 -11.27 10.11
N GLN A 160 -10.04 -11.65 9.40
CA GLN A 160 -11.30 -12.12 9.97
C GLN A 160 -11.53 -13.55 9.53
N LEU A 161 -11.64 -14.46 10.49
CA LEU A 161 -11.97 -15.87 10.27
C LEU A 161 -13.33 -16.16 10.92
N ASP A 162 -14.22 -16.79 10.16
CA ASP A 162 -15.49 -17.33 10.62
C ASP A 162 -15.37 -18.86 10.52
N TRP A 163 -15.26 -19.53 11.67
CA TRP A 163 -14.97 -20.96 11.72
C TRP A 163 -16.25 -21.76 11.63
N ASN A 164 -16.27 -22.75 10.74
CA ASN A 164 -17.43 -23.62 10.62
C ASN A 164 -17.73 -24.30 11.97
N ASN A 165 -19.01 -24.32 12.34
CA ASN A 165 -19.53 -24.91 13.58
C ASN A 165 -19.07 -24.25 14.91
N ASP A 166 -18.48 -23.06 14.92
CA ASP A 166 -18.14 -22.37 16.19
C ASP A 166 -19.27 -21.47 16.74
N GLY A 167 -20.19 -21.04 15.85
CA GLY A 167 -21.34 -20.19 16.18
C GLY A 167 -20.98 -18.77 16.66
N LYS A 168 -19.76 -18.30 16.40
CA LYS A 168 -19.26 -16.99 16.85
C LYS A 168 -19.14 -15.95 15.75
N GLY A 169 -19.27 -16.35 14.48
CA GLY A 169 -19.06 -15.45 13.36
C GLY A 169 -17.60 -15.03 13.24
N TYR A 170 -17.35 -13.93 12.52
CA TYR A 170 -15.99 -13.40 12.37
C TYR A 170 -15.27 -13.09 13.69
N ARG A 171 -14.10 -13.70 13.85
CA ARG A 171 -13.10 -13.38 14.88
C ARG A 171 -11.93 -12.63 14.24
N ASN A 172 -11.49 -11.56 14.90
CA ASN A 172 -10.45 -10.68 14.37
C ASN A 172 -9.08 -11.04 14.93
N THR A 173 -8.07 -11.11 14.05
CA THR A 173 -6.66 -11.20 14.40
C THR A 173 -5.92 -9.98 13.87
N TYR A 174 -5.44 -9.13 14.78
CA TYR A 174 -4.79 -7.87 14.46
C TYR A 174 -3.29 -8.03 14.22
N PHE A 175 -2.74 -7.17 13.37
CA PHE A 175 -1.34 -7.16 12.98
C PHE A 175 -0.73 -5.76 13.17
N ASN A 176 0.60 -5.69 13.18
CA ASN A 176 1.30 -4.42 13.34
C ASN A 176 1.12 -3.56 12.09
N ALA A 177 0.69 -2.31 12.30
CA ALA A 177 0.61 -1.30 11.27
C ALA A 177 1.95 -1.06 10.54
N SER A 178 1.87 -0.60 9.29
CA SER A 178 3.04 -0.16 8.53
C SER A 178 3.69 1.08 9.16
N PRO A 179 4.94 1.41 8.81
CA PRO A 179 5.49 2.72 9.12
C PRO A 179 4.66 3.82 8.45
N THR A 180 4.72 5.03 9.00
CA THR A 180 4.05 6.19 8.42
C THR A 180 4.70 6.68 7.12
N VAL A 181 3.89 7.22 6.21
CA VAL A 181 4.25 7.78 4.89
C VAL A 181 3.59 9.12 4.62
#